data_AF-A0A4Q0A0R5-F1
#
_entry.id   AF-A0A4Q0A0R5-F1
#
_cell.length_a   1.000
_cell.length_b   1.000
_cell.length_c   1.000
_cell.angle_alpha   90.00
_cell.angle_beta   90.00
_cell.angle_gamma   90.00
#
_symmetry.space_group_name_H-M   'P 1'
#
loop_
_entity.id
_entity.type
_entity.pdbx_description
1 polymer ?
#
loop_
_entity_poly.entity_id
_entity_poly.type
_entity_poly.pdbx_seq_one_letter_code
_entity_poly.pdbx_strand_id
1 'polypeptide(L)'
;GACGQVRGAHELVAGVGPSHYGHQANPNHAPICGRYLVVEGSRGSVRVQISDKCDGCGPNDLLISPKAFEAISEIHLGVANIKWHFEDSSSEHHHQQQQTGLAH
;
A
#
# COMPACT_ATOMS: atom_id res chain seq x y z
N GLY A 1 -12.94 2.51 -1.60
CA GLY A 1 -12.33 1.19 -1.83
C GLY A 1 -13.00 0.11 -1.02
N ALA A 2 -12.47 -1.10 -1.11
CA ALA A 2 -12.89 -2.31 -0.40
C ALA A 2 -12.90 -2.17 1.12
N CYS A 3 -12.23 -1.15 1.69
CA CYS A 3 -12.31 -0.81 3.12
C CYS A 3 -13.59 -0.06 3.52
N GLY A 4 -14.57 0.08 2.64
CA GLY A 4 -15.86 0.72 2.94
C GLY A 4 -15.80 2.23 3.14
N GLN A 5 -14.65 2.86 2.88
CA GLN A 5 -14.45 4.31 2.92
C GLN A 5 -14.15 4.82 1.51
N VAL A 6 -14.71 5.98 1.17
CA VAL A 6 -14.35 6.71 -0.06
C VAL A 6 -13.15 7.59 0.28
N ARG A 7 -11.99 7.23 -0.28
CA ARG A 7 -10.76 8.01 -0.20
C ARG A 7 -10.36 8.46 -1.58
N GLY A 8 -9.93 9.71 -1.71
CA GLY A 8 -9.70 10.37 -2.99
C GLY A 8 -8.26 10.22 -3.48
N ALA A 9 -8.03 10.41 -4.80
CA ALA A 9 -6.71 10.33 -5.42
C ALA A 9 -5.68 11.37 -4.91
N HIS A 10 -6.14 12.39 -4.17
CA HIS A 10 -5.28 13.39 -3.53
C HIS A 10 -4.82 13.00 -2.13
N GLU A 11 -5.33 11.90 -1.59
CA GLU A 11 -4.89 11.34 -0.31
C GLU A 11 -3.79 10.31 -0.53
N LEU A 12 -2.84 10.22 0.41
CA LEU A 12 -1.76 9.23 0.37
C LEU A 12 -2.33 7.85 0.76
N VAL A 13 -2.88 7.14 -0.22
CA VAL A 13 -3.52 5.85 -0.02
C VAL A 13 -2.97 4.77 -0.93
N ALA A 14 -3.15 3.52 -0.51
CA ALA A 14 -2.80 2.32 -1.24
C ALA A 14 -3.94 1.29 -1.23
N GLY A 15 -4.07 0.56 -2.33
CA GLY A 15 -4.71 -0.74 -2.41
C GLY A 15 -3.65 -1.83 -2.38
N VAL A 16 -3.91 -2.90 -1.63
CA VAL A 16 -2.97 -4.04 -1.51
C VAL A 16 -3.50 -5.26 -2.24
N GLY A 17 -2.59 -6.12 -2.71
CA GLY A 17 -2.95 -7.39 -3.34
C GLY A 17 -3.73 -8.35 -2.42
N PRO A 18 -4.43 -9.36 -2.97
CA PRO A 18 -5.30 -10.26 -2.21
C PRO A 18 -4.60 -11.04 -1.10
N SER A 19 -3.32 -11.37 -1.28
CA SER A 19 -2.47 -12.06 -0.30
C SER A 19 -2.37 -11.30 1.02
N HIS A 20 -2.21 -9.97 0.97
CA HIS A 20 -2.12 -9.11 2.16
C HIS A 20 -3.49 -8.65 2.64
N TYR A 21 -4.44 -8.43 1.72
CA TYR A 21 -5.81 -8.05 2.07
C TYR A 21 -6.53 -9.13 2.88
N GLY A 22 -6.23 -10.39 2.59
CA GLY A 22 -6.91 -11.54 3.15
C GLY A 22 -8.33 -11.70 2.60
N HIS A 23 -9.09 -12.59 3.24
CA HIS A 23 -10.45 -12.92 2.86
C HIS A 23 -11.40 -12.67 4.03
N GLN A 24 -12.42 -11.85 3.81
CA GLN A 24 -13.46 -11.54 4.78
C GLN A 24 -14.83 -11.69 4.11
N ALA A 25 -15.82 -12.17 4.87
CA ALA A 25 -17.21 -12.23 4.38
C ALA A 25 -17.75 -10.84 4.01
N ASN A 26 -17.33 -9.81 4.74
CA ASN A 26 -17.50 -8.41 4.36
C ASN A 26 -16.11 -7.76 4.17
N PRO A 27 -15.69 -7.42 2.95
CA PRO A 27 -14.36 -6.88 2.68
C PRO A 27 -14.10 -5.55 3.38
N ASN A 28 -15.14 -4.80 3.76
CA ASN A 28 -15.04 -3.54 4.51
C ASN A 28 -14.48 -3.73 5.92
N HIS A 29 -14.45 -4.96 6.45
CA HIS A 29 -13.97 -5.29 7.79
C HIS A 29 -12.59 -5.95 7.78
N ALA A 30 -11.82 -5.84 6.69
CA ALA A 30 -10.46 -6.37 6.66
C ALA A 30 -9.59 -5.71 7.76
N PRO A 31 -8.89 -6.49 8.61
CA PRO A 31 -8.09 -5.96 9.72
C PRO A 31 -6.99 -4.98 9.30
N ILE A 32 -6.61 -5.00 8.03
CA ILE A 32 -5.58 -4.12 7.49
C ILE A 32 -6.12 -2.74 7.06
N CYS A 33 -7.43 -2.60 6.92
CA CYS A 33 -8.04 -1.34 6.52
C CYS A 33 -7.71 -0.23 7.53
N GLY A 34 -7.26 0.92 7.02
CA GLY A 34 -6.87 2.06 7.84
C GLY A 34 -5.46 1.97 8.45
N ARG A 35 -4.77 0.81 8.35
CA ARG A 35 -3.34 0.71 8.70
C ARG A 35 -2.49 1.45 7.69
N TYR A 36 -1.25 1.73 8.07
CA TYR A 36 -0.29 2.45 7.23
C TYR A 36 0.84 1.54 6.75
N LEU A 37 1.32 1.85 5.55
CA LEU A 37 2.52 1.29 4.96
C LEU A 37 3.55 2.41 4.78
N VAL A 38 4.82 2.08 4.98
CA VAL A 38 5.94 2.90 4.50
C VAL A 38 6.42 2.28 3.20
N VAL A 39 6.34 3.03 2.10
CA VAL A 39 6.70 2.60 0.75
C VAL A 39 7.92 3.39 0.30
N GLU A 40 8.96 2.70 -0.14
CA GLU A 40 10.22 3.26 -0.63
C GLU A 40 10.38 2.93 -2.11
N GLY A 41 10.70 3.94 -2.92
CA GLY A 41 11.07 3.82 -4.32
C GLY A 41 12.34 4.60 -4.65
N SER A 42 12.61 4.79 -5.93
CA SER A 42 13.86 5.40 -6.42
C SER A 42 14.07 6.86 -6.00
N ARG A 43 13.00 7.62 -5.73
CA ARG A 43 13.07 9.04 -5.35
C ARG A 43 13.00 9.29 -3.85
N GLY A 44 12.56 8.31 -3.06
CA GLY A 44 12.36 8.48 -1.63
C GLY A 44 11.30 7.54 -1.08
N SER A 45 10.77 7.88 0.08
CA SER A 45 9.76 7.11 0.78
C SER A 45 8.51 7.93 1.07
N VAL A 46 7.36 7.24 1.15
CA VAL A 46 6.07 7.83 1.45
C VAL A 46 5.27 6.92 2.37
N ARG A 47 4.53 7.55 3.28
CA ARG A 47 3.58 6.88 4.17
C ARG A 47 2.20 6.89 3.52
N VAL A 48 1.60 5.71 3.32
CA VAL A 48 0.28 5.56 2.69
C VAL A 48 -0.67 4.78 3.58
N GLN A 49 -1.95 5.13 3.56
CA GLN A 49 -2.99 4.40 4.27
C GLN A 49 -3.63 3.34 3.38
N ILE A 50 -3.85 2.14 3.91
CA ILE A 50 -4.56 1.07 3.20
C ILE A 50 -6.05 1.42 3.14
N SER A 51 -6.58 1.55 1.93
CA SER A 51 -7.97 1.95 1.67
C SER A 51 -8.73 1.04 0.70
N ASP A 52 -8.03 0.14 0.03
CA ASP A 52 -8.61 -0.71 -1.01
C ASP A 52 -7.95 -2.09 -1.11
N LYS A 53 -8.63 -2.99 -1.83
CA LYS A 53 -8.11 -4.26 -2.31
C LYS A 53 -7.83 -4.12 -3.80
N CYS A 54 -6.62 -4.48 -4.22
CA CYS A 54 -6.27 -4.52 -5.63
C CYS A 54 -6.30 -5.98 -6.11
N ASP A 55 -7.43 -6.44 -6.65
CA ASP A 55 -7.59 -7.83 -7.09
C ASP A 55 -6.66 -8.22 -8.26
N GLY A 56 -6.22 -7.24 -9.06
CA GLY A 56 -5.28 -7.43 -10.17
C GLY A 56 -3.80 -7.29 -9.80
N CYS A 57 -3.48 -6.89 -8.56
CA CYS A 57 -2.10 -6.70 -8.13
C CYS A 57 -1.42 -8.04 -7.83
N GLY A 58 -0.12 -8.14 -8.12
CA GLY A 58 0.71 -9.24 -7.66
C GLY A 58 0.79 -9.31 -6.12
N PRO A 59 1.39 -10.38 -5.58
CA PRO A 59 1.34 -10.67 -4.14
C PRO A 59 1.91 -9.57 -3.24
N ASN A 60 2.82 -8.74 -3.74
CA ASN A 60 3.42 -7.62 -3.01
C ASN A 60 3.27 -6.29 -3.77
N ASP A 61 2.51 -6.27 -4.84
CA ASP A 61 2.29 -5.05 -5.62
C ASP A 61 1.25 -4.18 -4.93
N LEU A 62 1.42 -2.88 -5.07
CA LEU A 62 0.56 -1.86 -4.50
C LEU A 62 -0.04 -1.01 -5.62
N LEU A 63 -1.34 -0.74 -5.52
CA LEU A 63 -1.98 0.31 -6.30
C LEU A 63 -1.97 1.58 -5.45
N ILE A 64 -1.16 2.57 -5.77
CA ILE A 64 -1.03 3.78 -4.96
C ILE A 64 -1.63 4.99 -5.64
N SER A 65 -2.07 5.97 -4.85
CA SER A 65 -2.54 7.25 -5.42
C SER A 65 -1.45 7.94 -6.25
N PRO A 66 -1.79 8.73 -7.29
CA PRO A 66 -0.79 9.50 -8.05
C PRO A 66 0.10 10.37 -7.17
N LYS A 67 -0.49 10.97 -6.12
CA LYS A 67 0.25 11.81 -5.16
C LYS A 67 1.27 11.02 -4.34
N ALA A 68 0.98 9.76 -4.01
CA ALA A 68 1.97 8.88 -3.37
C ALA A 68 3.05 8.44 -4.37
N PHE A 69 2.67 8.16 -5.62
CA PHE A 69 3.61 7.75 -6.66
C PHE A 69 4.67 8.82 -6.96
N GLU A 70 4.26 10.10 -7.04
CA GLU A 70 5.18 11.24 -7.24
C GLU A 70 6.29 11.35 -6.18
N ALA A 71 6.02 10.87 -4.96
CA ALA A 71 6.98 10.89 -3.86
C ALA A 71 8.06 9.79 -3.97
N ILE A 72 7.76 8.69 -4.65
CA ILE A 72 8.64 7.52 -4.73
C ILE A 72 9.26 7.30 -6.12
N SER A 73 8.69 7.88 -7.18
CA SER A 73 9.11 7.66 -8.57
C SER A 73 8.72 8.82 -9.50
N GLU A 74 9.16 8.77 -10.74
CA GLU A 74 8.77 9.73 -11.79
C GLU A 74 7.45 9.30 -12.42
N ILE A 75 6.43 10.17 -12.36
CA ILE A 75 5.04 9.84 -12.72
C ILE A 75 4.88 9.28 -14.15
N HIS A 76 5.74 9.68 -15.09
CA HIS A 76 5.68 9.24 -16.48
C HIS A 76 6.09 7.78 -16.69
N LEU A 77 6.75 7.14 -15.71
CA LEU A 77 7.10 5.72 -15.76
C LEU A 77 5.89 4.81 -15.57
N GLY A 78 4.86 5.29 -14.87
CA GLY A 78 3.59 4.58 -14.63
C GLY A 78 3.68 3.31 -13.76
N VAL A 79 4.89 2.78 -13.53
CA VAL A 79 5.17 1.65 -12.64
C VAL A 79 6.54 1.88 -11.99
N ALA A 80 6.70 1.51 -10.72
CA ALA A 80 7.97 1.62 -10.00
C ALA A 80 8.29 0.37 -9.17
N ASN A 81 9.56 -0.03 -9.14
CA ASN A 81 10.02 -1.03 -8.17
C ASN A 81 10.03 -0.41 -6.77
N ILE A 82 9.44 -1.10 -5.80
CA ILE A 82 9.31 -0.61 -4.44
C ILE A 82 9.77 -1.64 -3.40
N LYS A 83 10.15 -1.11 -2.24
CA LYS A 83 10.19 -1.84 -0.98
C LYS A 83 9.15 -1.26 -0.05
N TRP A 84 8.49 -2.08 0.75
CA TRP A 84 7.55 -1.57 1.73
C TRP A 84 7.50 -2.43 2.98
N HIS A 85 6.90 -1.88 4.04
CA HIS A 85 6.56 -2.60 5.25
C HIS A 85 5.35 -1.95 5.92
N PHE A 86 4.68 -2.70 6.80
CA PHE A 86 3.65 -2.13 7.66
C PHE A 86 4.29 -1.17 8.68
N GLU A 87 3.68 -0.01 8.85
CA GLU A 87 4.06 0.91 9.92
C GLU A 87 3.52 0.33 11.24
N ASP A 88 4.42 -0.18 12.08
CA ASP A 88 4.07 -0.74 13.38
C ASP A 88 3.91 0.35 14.44
N SER A 89 2.96 0.20 15.36
CA SER A 89 2.73 1.12 16.49
C SER A 89 3.51 0.75 17.77
N SER A 90 4.31 -0.32 17.77
CA SER A 90 5.06 -0.74 18.96
C SER A 90 6.33 -1.49 18.56
N SER A 91 7.46 -0.82 18.73
CA SER A 91 8.80 -1.37 18.66
C SER A 91 9.01 -2.48 19.70
N GLU A 92 8.97 -3.76 19.29
CA GLU A 92 9.73 -4.85 19.91
C GLU A 92 10.05 -5.94 18.87
N HIS A 93 11.34 -6.03 18.50
CA HIS A 93 12.04 -7.23 18.03
C HIS A 93 11.34 -8.21 17.05
N HIS A 94 10.62 -7.71 16.05
CA HIS A 94 10.42 -8.45 14.80
C HIS A 94 11.20 -7.76 13.69
N HIS A 95 12.04 -8.52 12.99
CA HIS A 95 12.56 -8.14 11.68
C HIS A 95 11.34 -7.65 10.87
N GLN A 96 11.20 -6.34 10.64
CA GLN A 96 10.18 -5.82 9.74
C GLN A 96 10.48 -6.44 8.39
N GLN A 97 9.71 -7.45 8.02
CA GLN A 97 9.90 -8.19 6.79
C GLN A 97 9.52 -7.25 5.65
N GLN A 98 10.52 -6.55 5.12
CA GLN A 98 10.34 -5.68 3.97
C GLN A 98 9.88 -6.53 2.78
N GLN A 99 8.76 -6.16 2.19
CA GLN A 99 8.28 -6.72 0.95
C GLN A 99 8.88 -5.97 -0.22
N THR A 100 9.18 -6.69 -1.31
CA THR A 100 9.51 -6.09 -2.61
C THR A 100 8.37 -6.35 -3.59
N GLY A 101 8.05 -5.35 -4.41
CA GLY A 101 6.99 -5.43 -5.41
C GLY A 101 6.99 -4.25 -6.36
N LEU A 102 5.88 -4.08 -7.07
CA LEU A 102 5.64 -2.95 -7.97
C LEU A 102 4.60 -1.99 -7.37
N ALA A 103 4.83 -0.69 -7.50
CA ALA A 103 3.81 0.32 -7.35
C ALA A 103 3.23 0.65 -8.72
N HIS A 104 1.91 0.67 -8.82
CA HIS A 104 1.12 1.15 -9.96
C HIS A 104 0.39 2.44 -9.58
#